data_AF-A0A4V5TMT9-F1
#
_entry.id   AF-A0A4V5TMT9-F1
#
_cell.length_a   1.000
_cell.length_b   1.000
_cell.length_c   1.000
_cell.angle_alpha   90.00
_cell.angle_beta   90.00
_cell.angle_gamma   90.00
#
_symmetry.space_group_name_H-M   'P 1'
#
loop_
_entity.id
_entity.type
_entity.pdbx_description
1 polymer ?
#
loop_
_entity_poly.entity_id
_entity_poly.type
_entity_poly.pdbx_seq_one_letter_code
_entity_poly.pdbx_strand_id
1 'polypeptide(L)'
;MKRFAQILYEQAHWIFEADEKPEFAPDIVLVDITGRNDIQEGWDYNRETGEFTAPIVPEPTPIEPQPTVEEMQAQTLLNTEYLVSRSELGLGGN
;
A
#
# COMPACT_ATOMS: atom_id res chain seq x y z
N MET A 1 23.04 -1.53 24.27
CA MET A 1 22.78 -1.50 22.82
C MET A 1 22.12 -0.19 22.45
N LYS A 2 22.67 0.47 21.43
CA LYS A 2 22.09 1.66 20.82
C LYS A 2 21.21 1.24 19.64
N ARG A 3 20.29 2.11 19.26
CA ARG A 3 19.39 1.88 18.12
C ARG A 3 19.61 2.96 17.08
N PHE A 4 19.80 2.57 15.83
CA PHE A 4 20.11 3.48 14.74
C PHE A 4 19.07 3.33 13.63
N ALA A 5 18.71 4.46 13.01
CA ALA A 5 17.95 4.50 11.78
C ALA A 5 18.87 4.87 10.63
N GLN A 6 18.92 4.04 9.59
CA GLN A 6 19.48 4.38 8.30
C GLN A 6 18.51 5.26 7.53
N ILE A 7 18.99 6.42 7.08
CA ILE A 7 18.21 7.36 6.29
C ILE A 7 18.51 7.16 4.81
N LEU A 8 17.49 6.80 4.03
CA LEU A 8 17.55 6.69 2.58
C LEU A 8 16.29 7.34 2.00
N TYR A 9 16.43 8.15 0.93
CA TYR A 9 15.31 8.88 0.31
C TYR A 9 14.46 9.66 1.33
N GLU A 10 15.12 10.33 2.28
CA GLU A 10 14.44 11.09 3.35
C GLU A 10 13.53 10.24 4.23
N GLN A 11 13.79 8.93 4.33
CA GLN A 11 13.02 8.01 5.16
C GLN A 11 13.90 7.16 6.06
N ALA A 12 13.36 6.76 7.21
CA ALA A 12 13.91 5.72 8.06
C ALA A 12 13.82 4.36 7.34
N HIS A 13 14.77 4.07 6.48
CA HIS A 13 14.71 2.91 5.58
C HIS A 13 14.94 1.59 6.32
N TRP A 14 15.84 1.59 7.29
CA TRP A 14 16.17 0.40 8.07
C TRP A 14 16.55 0.79 9.49
N ILE A 15 16.02 0.07 10.48
CA ILE A 15 16.33 0.29 11.89
C ILE A 15 17.02 -0.94 12.46
N PHE A 16 18.17 -0.74 13.11
CA PHE A 16 18.95 -1.83 13.69
C PHE A 16 19.57 -1.42 15.03
N GLU A 17 20.05 -2.41 15.78
CA GLU A 17 20.74 -2.21 17.06
C GLU A 17 22.23 -2.55 16.92
N ALA A 18 23.08 -1.72 17.51
CA ALA A 18 24.52 -1.94 17.56
C ALA A 18 25.09 -1.26 18.82
N ASP A 19 26.26 -1.72 19.30
CA ASP A 19 26.91 -1.07 20.45
C ASP A 19 27.49 0.30 20.09
N GLU A 20 27.99 0.44 18.86
CA GLU A 20 28.55 1.67 18.31
C GLU A 20 28.02 1.93 16.90
N LYS A 21 28.12 3.19 16.44
CA LYS A 21 27.70 3.58 15.10
C LYS A 21 28.62 2.90 14.08
N PRO A 22 28.10 2.07 13.17
CA PRO A 22 28.92 1.43 12.16
C PRO A 22 29.50 2.43 11.15
N GLU A 23 30.76 2.21 10.75
CA GLU A 23 31.43 2.96 9.68
C GLU A 23 31.71 2.03 8.49
N PHE A 24 30.70 1.76 7.66
CA PHE A 24 30.86 0.86 6.51
C PHE A 24 30.74 1.55 5.15
N ALA A 25 30.26 2.80 5.10
CA ALA A 25 30.25 3.61 3.90
C ALA A 25 30.30 5.10 4.27
N PRO A 26 31.01 5.95 3.50
CA PRO A 26 31.12 7.39 3.79
C PRO A 26 29.81 8.16 3.61
N ASP A 27 28.94 7.70 2.69
CA ASP A 27 27.71 8.41 2.32
C ASP A 27 26.47 7.97 3.11
N ILE A 28 26.62 7.02 4.04
CA ILE A 28 25.49 6.54 4.82
C ILE A 28 25.12 7.53 5.92
N VAL A 29 23.86 7.91 5.94
CA VAL A 29 23.29 8.71 7.02
C VAL A 29 22.67 7.76 8.05
N LEU A 30 23.31 7.65 9.21
CA LEU A 30 22.79 6.93 10.36
C LEU A 30 22.49 7.92 11.49
N VAL A 31 21.24 7.89 11.95
CA VAL A 31 20.72 8.72 13.04
C VAL A 31 20.55 7.84 14.28
N ASP A 32 21.07 8.28 15.43
CA ASP A 32 20.85 7.62 16.71
C ASP A 32 19.43 7.89 17.19
N ILE A 33 18.65 6.81 17.38
CA ILE A 33 17.27 6.83 17.86
C ILE A 33 17.13 6.09 19.19
N THR A 34 18.23 5.95 19.94
CA THR A 34 18.23 5.30 21.25
C THR A 34 17.26 6.00 22.20
N GLY A 35 16.33 5.24 22.80
CA GLY A 35 15.28 5.76 23.67
C GLY A 35 14.02 6.23 22.94
N ARG A 36 14.06 6.36 21.60
CA ARG A 36 12.90 6.64 20.75
C ARG A 36 12.34 5.37 20.15
N ASN A 37 11.52 4.68 20.93
CA ASN A 37 10.91 3.41 20.51
C ASN A 37 9.66 3.60 19.62
N ASP A 38 9.21 4.85 19.47
CA ASP A 38 8.09 5.27 18.63
C ASP A 38 8.42 5.22 17.13
N ILE A 39 9.70 5.47 16.77
CA ILE A 39 10.14 5.53 15.38
C ILE A 39 10.11 4.13 14.75
N GLN A 40 9.52 4.04 13.57
CA GLN A 40 9.43 2.81 12.78
C GLN A 40 10.03 3.01 11.39
N GLU A 41 10.32 1.89 10.75
CA GLU A 41 10.76 1.89 9.35
C GLU A 41 9.66 2.48 8.45
N GLY A 42 10.08 3.19 7.40
CA GLY A 42 9.20 3.89 6.47
C GLY A 42 8.68 5.24 6.97
N TRP A 43 9.07 5.70 8.16
CA TRP A 43 8.79 7.08 8.59
C TRP A 43 9.62 8.07 7.80
N ASP A 44 9.00 9.19 7.42
CA ASP A 44 9.69 10.30 6.79
C ASP A 44 10.62 10.99 7.81
N TYR A 45 11.78 11.42 7.36
CA TYR A 45 12.82 12.06 8.14
C TYR A 45 13.21 13.40 7.52
N ASN A 46 12.91 14.48 8.25
CA ASN A 46 13.32 15.81 7.85
C ASN A 46 14.77 16.06 8.26
N ARG A 47 15.67 16.19 7.28
CA ARG A 47 17.11 16.41 7.51
C ARG A 47 17.44 17.77 8.13
N GLU A 48 16.58 18.76 7.96
CA GLU A 48 16.79 20.12 8.48
C GLU A 48 16.39 20.21 9.96
N THR A 49 15.29 19.56 10.34
CA THR A 49 14.77 19.61 11.72
C THR A 49 15.20 18.41 12.57
N GLY A 50 15.59 17.30 11.94
CA GLY A 50 15.89 16.04 12.61
C GLY A 50 14.67 15.26 13.10
N GLU A 51 13.46 15.64 12.64
CA GLU A 51 12.21 15.02 13.05
C GLU A 51 11.81 13.82 12.19
N PHE A 52 11.15 12.85 12.82
CA PHE A 52 10.55 11.70 12.16
C PHE A 52 9.04 11.83 12.19
N THR A 53 8.38 11.64 11.05
CA THR A 53 6.92 11.68 10.91
C THR A 53 6.40 10.39 10.33
N ALA A 54 5.32 9.87 10.90
CA ALA A 54 4.66 8.68 10.37
C ALA A 54 4.18 8.94 8.94
N PRO A 55 4.32 7.96 8.03
CA PRO A 55 3.85 8.12 6.66
C PRO A 55 2.32 8.26 6.66
N ILE A 56 1.80 9.09 5.75
CA ILE A 56 0.37 9.23 5.56
C ILE A 56 -0.14 7.96 4.88
N VAL A 57 -0.81 7.08 5.64
CA VAL A 57 -1.51 5.94 5.06
C VAL A 57 -2.76 6.49 4.38
N PRO A 58 -2.90 6.38 3.05
CA PRO A 58 -4.12 6.79 2.39
C PRO A 58 -5.29 5.95 2.94
N GLU A 59 -6.43 6.60 3.18
CA GLU A 59 -7.63 5.86 3.56
C GLU A 59 -7.95 4.81 2.48
N PRO A 60 -8.37 3.60 2.86
CA PRO A 60 -8.79 2.62 1.88
C PRO A 60 -9.95 3.21 1.09
N THR A 61 -9.82 3.25 -0.24
CA THR A 61 -10.93 3.62 -1.11
C THR A 61 -12.09 2.65 -0.87
N PRO A 62 -13.34 3.13 -0.71
CA PRO A 62 -14.50 2.25 -0.62
C PRO A 62 -14.49 1.26 -1.78
N ILE A 63 -14.50 -0.03 -1.47
CA ILE A 63 -14.59 -1.08 -2.49
C ILE A 63 -16.05 -1.09 -2.96
N GLU A 64 -16.30 -0.79 -4.24
CA GLU A 64 -17.62 -1.01 -4.82
C GLU A 64 -17.96 -2.50 -4.70
N PRO A 65 -19.17 -2.86 -4.25
CA PRO A 65 -19.57 -4.25 -4.15
C PRO A 65 -19.49 -4.90 -5.53
N GLN A 66 -18.66 -5.93 -5.66
CA GLN A 66 -18.67 -6.76 -6.85
C GLN A 66 -19.96 -7.57 -6.87
N PRO A 67 -20.56 -7.80 -8.05
CA PRO A 67 -21.73 -8.66 -8.16
C PRO A 67 -21.38 -10.05 -7.64
N THR A 68 -22.29 -10.61 -6.86
CA THR A 68 -22.20 -11.99 -6.37
C THR A 68 -22.34 -12.97 -7.53
N VAL A 69 -21.88 -14.21 -7.31
CA VAL A 69 -22.06 -15.30 -8.29
C VAL A 69 -23.54 -15.50 -8.62
N GLU A 70 -24.42 -15.35 -7.64
CA GLU A 70 -25.87 -15.47 -7.82
C GLU A 70 -26.43 -14.37 -8.74
N GLU A 71 -26.03 -13.11 -8.52
CA GLU A 71 -26.40 -11.99 -9.40
C GLU A 71 -25.87 -12.18 -10.82
N MET A 72 -24.63 -12.68 -10.97
CA MET A 72 -24.06 -13.01 -12.27
C MET A 72 -24.83 -14.12 -12.98
N GLN A 73 -25.26 -15.16 -12.26
CA GLN A 73 -26.06 -16.25 -12.80
C GLN A 73 -27.46 -15.76 -13.22
N ALA A 74 -28.12 -14.96 -12.38
CA ALA A 74 -29.41 -14.36 -12.70
C ALA A 74 -29.34 -13.46 -13.94
N GLN A 75 -28.30 -12.63 -14.05
CA GLN A 75 -28.06 -11.79 -15.22
C GLN A 75 -27.79 -12.63 -16.48
N THR A 76 -27.05 -13.73 -16.35
CA THR A 76 -26.77 -14.64 -17.46
C THR A 76 -28.06 -15.30 -17.97
N LEU A 77 -28.92 -15.75 -17.06
CA LEU A 77 -30.21 -16.33 -17.40
C LEU A 77 -31.09 -15.31 -18.14
N LEU A 78 -31.23 -14.11 -17.59
CA LEU A 78 -32.00 -13.03 -18.20
C LEU A 78 -31.49 -12.67 -19.61
N ASN A 79 -30.17 -12.55 -19.78
CA ASN A 79 -29.56 -12.28 -21.08
C ASN A 79 -29.85 -13.39 -22.09
N THR A 80 -29.82 -14.65 -21.64
CA THR A 80 -30.10 -15.81 -22.48
C THR A 80 -31.56 -15.83 -22.93
N GLU A 81 -32.49 -15.62 -22.00
CA GLU A 81 -33.93 -15.55 -22.31
C GLU A 81 -34.22 -14.42 -23.32
N TYR A 82 -33.64 -13.25 -23.11
CA TYR A 82 -33.79 -12.11 -24.03
C TYR A 82 -33.27 -12.44 -25.46
N LEU A 83 -32.10 -13.06 -25.57
CA LEU A 83 -31.53 -13.44 -26.87
C LEU A 83 -32.37 -14.51 -27.57
N VAL A 84 -32.87 -15.50 -26.83
CA VAL A 84 -33.78 -16.53 -27.36
C VAL A 84 -35.06 -15.89 -27.88
N SER A 85 -35.73 -15.06 -27.07
CA SER A 85 -36.96 -14.36 -27.50
C SER A 85 -36.74 -13.47 -28.72
N ARG A 86 -35.59 -12.78 -28.82
CA ARG A 86 -35.25 -11.99 -30.01
C ARG A 86 -35.04 -12.84 -31.26
N SER A 87 -34.42 -14.01 -31.10
CA SER A 87 -34.22 -14.98 -32.18
C SER A 87 -35.57 -15.50 -32.69
N GLU A 88 -36.47 -15.86 -31.76
CA GLU A 88 -37.81 -16.37 -32.07
C GLU A 88 -38.70 -15.33 -32.79
N LEU A 89 -38.55 -14.05 -32.46
CA LEU A 89 -39.25 -12.95 -33.12
C LEU A 89 -38.65 -12.56 -34.49
N GLY A 90 -37.61 -13.24 -34.95
CA GLY A 90 -36.93 -12.92 -36.21
C GLY A 90 -36.17 -11.59 -36.19
N LEU A 91 -35.92 -11.01 -35.01
CA LEU A 91 -35.26 -9.71 -34.82
C LEU A 91 -33.73 -9.83 -34.75
N GLY A 92 -33.17 -10.90 -35.33
CA GLY A 92 -31.77 -11.31 -35.22
C GLY A 92 -30.88 -10.97 -36.41
N GLY A 93 -31.35 -10.22 -37.41
CA GLY A 93 -30.59 -9.94 -38.64
C GLY A 93 -30.37 -8.45 -38.93
N ASN A 94 -29.12 -8.07 -39.15
CA ASN A 94 -28.69 -7.21 -40.26
C ASN A 94 -27.99 -8.12 -41.27
#